data_AF-A0A1C6RUS9-F1
#
_entry.id   AF-A0A1C6RUS9-F1
#
_cell.length_a   1.000
_cell.length_b   1.000
_cell.length_c   1.000
_cell.angle_alpha   90.00
_cell.angle_beta   90.00
_cell.angle_gamma   90.00
#
_symmetry.space_group_name_H-M   'P 1'
#
loop_
_entity.id
_entity.type
_entity.pdbx_description
1 polymer ?
#
loop_
_entity_poly.entity_id
_entity_poly.type
_entity_poly.pdbx_seq_one_letter_code
_entity_poly.pdbx_strand_id
1 'polypeptide(L)'
;MTKPIDFAPLAAVAEPLRAVLDRVAARFGADVRISRDEQLDCDPFRPAGVPSESVRWEYNLRVPTPPDAVEILLSEVVPQLSADGWRATDRSGATEVAYQFQRDGANLGVHISRDGAGDVVVGGSSPCVPTEVP
;
A
#
# COMPACT_ATOMS: atom_id res chain seq x y z
N MET A 1 14.59 -10.83 3.23
CA MET A 1 15.41 -9.92 4.05
C MET A 1 15.12 -8.51 3.55
N THR A 2 14.36 -7.72 4.31
CA THR A 2 14.11 -6.31 4.02
C THR A 2 15.44 -5.56 4.09
N LYS A 3 15.82 -4.83 3.04
CA LYS A 3 16.99 -3.95 3.10
C LYS A 3 16.60 -2.70 3.91
N PRO A 4 17.40 -2.25 4.89
CA PRO A 4 17.10 -1.02 5.61
C PRO A 4 16.95 0.16 4.65
N ILE A 5 15.99 1.04 4.89
CA ILE A 5 15.88 2.30 4.17
C ILE A 5 17.05 3.19 4.63
N ASP A 6 18.05 3.37 3.78
CA ASP A 6 19.23 4.19 4.04
C ASP A 6 19.08 5.63 3.53
N PHE A 7 17.99 5.93 2.83
CA PHE A 7 17.67 7.26 2.29
C PHE A 7 16.63 7.98 3.16
N ALA A 8 17.07 8.96 3.96
CA ALA A 8 16.23 9.64 4.96
C ALA A 8 14.94 10.29 4.39
N PRO A 9 14.96 11.00 3.24
CA PRO A 9 13.73 11.50 2.62
C PRO A 9 12.71 10.41 2.30
N LEU A 10 13.18 9.22 1.90
CA LEU A 10 12.32 8.08 1.66
C LEU A 10 11.79 7.46 2.95
N ALA A 11 12.62 7.37 4.00
CA ALA A 11 12.16 6.90 5.30
C ALA A 11 11.01 7.75 5.85
N ALA A 12 11.10 9.08 5.71
CA ALA A 12 10.09 10.03 6.17
C ALA A 12 8.71 9.85 5.51
N VAL A 13 8.66 9.34 4.27
CA VAL A 13 7.40 9.04 3.57
C VAL A 13 6.99 7.57 3.66
N ALA A 14 7.95 6.65 3.85
CA ALA A 14 7.71 5.22 3.93
C ALA A 14 7.14 4.81 5.30
N GLU A 15 7.66 5.34 6.40
CA GLU A 15 7.21 4.96 7.75
C GLU A 15 5.73 5.31 8.01
N PRO A 16 5.23 6.51 7.67
CA PRO A 16 3.82 6.82 7.82
C PRO A 16 2.92 5.91 6.96
N LEU A 17 3.35 5.59 5.74
CA LEU A 17 2.62 4.69 4.85
C LEU A 17 2.56 3.27 5.41
N ARG A 18 3.68 2.71 5.88
CA ARG A 18 3.73 1.40 6.55
C ARG A 18 2.77 1.35 7.72
N ALA A 19 2.80 2.37 8.58
CA ALA A 19 1.91 2.43 9.73
C ALA A 19 0.42 2.45 9.34
N VAL A 20 0.04 3.09 8.23
CA VAL A 20 -1.34 3.04 7.71
C VAL A 20 -1.67 1.63 7.21
N LEU A 21 -0.81 1.04 6.37
CA LEU A 21 -1.01 -0.28 5.80
C LEU A 21 -1.08 -1.37 6.86
N ASP A 22 -0.20 -1.34 7.87
CA ASP A 22 -0.20 -2.28 9.00
C ASP A 22 -1.50 -2.16 9.80
N ARG A 23 -1.97 -0.94 10.09
CA ARG A 23 -3.26 -0.72 10.78
C ARG A 23 -4.44 -1.25 9.97
N VAL A 24 -4.44 -1.07 8.65
CA VAL A 24 -5.50 -1.57 7.76
C VAL A 24 -5.47 -3.09 7.70
N ALA A 25 -4.29 -3.70 7.50
CA ALA A 25 -4.13 -5.15 7.48
C ALA A 25 -4.58 -5.80 8.79
N ALA A 26 -4.26 -5.19 9.93
CA ALA A 26 -4.69 -5.65 11.24
C ALA A 26 -6.22 -5.70 11.44
N ARG A 27 -7.00 -4.98 10.63
CA ARG A 27 -8.48 -5.10 10.64
C ARG A 27 -8.96 -6.44 10.11
N PHE A 28 -8.22 -7.04 9.18
CA PHE A 28 -8.61 -8.30 8.55
C PHE A 28 -8.09 -9.53 9.31
N GLY A 29 -7.10 -9.37 10.20
CA GLY A 29 -6.60 -10.46 11.01
C GLY A 29 -5.19 -10.22 11.56
N ALA A 30 -4.77 -11.12 12.46
CA ALA A 30 -3.46 -11.06 13.10
C ALA A 30 -2.34 -11.75 12.30
N ASP A 31 -2.67 -12.68 11.39
CA ASP A 31 -1.70 -13.38 10.55
C ASP A 31 -1.34 -12.54 9.32
N VAL A 32 -0.53 -11.51 9.54
CA VAL A 32 -0.10 -10.58 8.50
C VAL A 32 1.25 -11.01 7.93
N ARG A 33 1.31 -11.21 6.61
CA ARG A 33 2.54 -11.55 5.89
C ARG A 33 2.98 -10.41 4.97
N ILE A 34 4.21 -9.97 5.13
CA ILE A 34 4.83 -9.01 4.21
C ILE A 34 5.14 -9.72 2.90
N SER A 35 4.53 -9.24 1.81
CA SER A 35 4.74 -9.76 0.45
C SER A 35 5.61 -8.84 -0.41
N ARG A 36 5.73 -7.57 -0.05
CA ARG A 36 6.67 -6.60 -0.63
C ARG A 36 7.05 -5.57 0.42
N ASP A 37 8.33 -5.21 0.45
CA ASP A 37 8.86 -4.16 1.32
C ASP A 37 10.18 -3.66 0.71
N GLU A 38 10.08 -2.82 -0.31
CA GLU A 38 11.24 -2.43 -1.11
C GLU A 38 11.16 -1.02 -1.69
N GLN A 39 12.35 -0.46 -1.96
CA GLN A 39 12.50 0.77 -2.72
C GLN A 39 12.34 0.45 -4.20
N LEU A 40 11.48 1.21 -4.85
CA LEU A 40 11.28 1.15 -6.29
C LEU A 40 11.61 2.47 -6.94
N ASP A 41 11.94 2.34 -8.21
CA ASP A 41 12.17 3.46 -9.08
C ASP A 41 10.87 4.15 -9.51
N CYS A 42 10.91 5.47 -9.63
CA CYS A 42 9.84 6.23 -10.25
C CYS A 42 10.12 6.58 -11.72
N ASP A 43 11.34 6.31 -12.22
CA ASP A 43 11.80 6.63 -13.57
C ASP A 43 12.08 5.35 -14.38
N PRO A 44 11.05 4.57 -14.77
CA PRO A 44 11.22 3.24 -15.36
C PRO A 44 11.74 3.24 -16.79
N PHE A 45 11.74 4.39 -17.48
CA PHE A 45 12.13 4.50 -18.89
C PHE A 45 13.58 4.96 -19.10
N ARG A 46 14.37 5.06 -18.02
CA ARG A 46 15.75 5.54 -18.10
C ARG A 46 16.73 4.47 -18.61
N PRO A 47 17.90 4.87 -19.14
CA PRO A 47 18.93 3.92 -19.56
C PRO A 47 19.48 3.07 -18.41
N ALA A 48 19.88 1.83 -18.72
CA ALA A 48 20.49 0.94 -17.75
C ALA A 48 21.78 1.54 -17.17
N GLY A 49 21.96 1.41 -15.85
CA GLY A 49 23.15 1.92 -15.13
C GLY A 49 23.09 3.40 -14.76
N VAL A 50 22.04 4.13 -15.16
CA VAL A 50 21.81 5.51 -14.69
C VAL A 50 21.09 5.45 -13.34
N PRO A 51 21.57 6.16 -12.30
CA PRO A 51 20.84 6.29 -11.04
C PRO A 51 19.42 6.84 -11.27
N SER A 52 18.48 6.45 -10.41
CA SER A 52 17.14 7.04 -10.43
C SER A 52 17.21 8.50 -9.99
N GLU A 53 16.43 9.38 -10.61
CA GLU A 53 16.27 10.77 -10.14
C GLU A 53 15.23 10.84 -9.03
N SER A 54 14.33 9.85 -8.92
CA SER A 54 13.34 9.78 -7.85
C SER A 54 12.92 8.35 -7.49
N VAL A 55 12.78 8.10 -6.20
CA VAL A 55 12.46 6.77 -5.65
C VAL A 55 11.21 6.81 -4.80
N ARG A 56 10.54 5.68 -4.68
CA ARG A 56 9.39 5.48 -3.79
C ARG A 56 9.55 4.20 -3.01
N TRP A 57 8.78 4.06 -1.95
CA TRP A 57 8.68 2.82 -1.20
C TRP A 57 7.42 2.09 -1.60
N GLU A 58 7.49 0.78 -1.81
CA GLU A 58 6.31 -0.06 -1.97
C GLU A 58 6.25 -1.09 -0.85
N TYR A 59 5.08 -1.18 -0.21
CA TYR A 59 4.84 -2.06 0.92
C TYR A 59 3.51 -2.78 0.73
N ASN A 60 3.55 -4.11 0.66
CA ASN A 60 2.36 -4.93 0.42
C ASN A 60 2.25 -6.03 1.46
N LEU A 61 1.08 -6.14 2.06
CA LEU A 61 0.70 -7.10 3.08
C LEU A 61 -0.33 -8.06 2.52
N ARG A 62 -0.28 -9.29 3.02
CA ARG A 62 -1.24 -10.35 2.76
C ARG A 62 -1.79 -10.84 4.09
N VAL A 63 -3.11 -10.92 4.17
CA VAL A 63 -3.82 -11.43 5.34
C VAL A 63 -4.77 -12.52 4.87
N PRO A 64 -4.78 -13.73 5.48
CA PRO A 64 -5.78 -14.74 5.16
C PRO A 64 -7.19 -14.14 5.21
N THR A 65 -7.99 -14.37 4.18
CA THR A 65 -9.29 -13.71 4.04
C THR A 65 -10.25 -14.15 5.15
N PRO A 66 -10.69 -13.26 6.06
CA PRO A 66 -11.72 -13.59 7.04
C PRO A 66 -13.10 -13.66 6.35
N PRO A 67 -14.08 -14.38 6.92
CA PRO A 67 -15.41 -14.54 6.32
C PRO A 67 -16.15 -13.23 6.04
N ASP A 68 -15.87 -12.20 6.82
CA ASP A 68 -16.49 -10.87 6.80
C ASP A 68 -15.59 -9.80 6.16
N ALA A 69 -14.54 -10.18 5.41
CA ALA A 69 -13.57 -9.24 4.85
C ALA A 69 -14.20 -8.08 4.06
N VAL A 70 -15.22 -8.37 3.24
CA VAL A 70 -15.92 -7.33 2.47
C VAL A 70 -16.68 -6.37 3.39
N GLU A 71 -17.30 -6.88 4.45
CA GLU A 71 -17.97 -6.05 5.45
C GLU A 71 -16.97 -5.16 6.18
N ILE A 72 -15.87 -5.72 6.69
CA ILE A 72 -14.77 -4.97 7.32
C ILE A 72 -14.26 -3.84 6.41
N LEU A 73 -14.05 -4.14 5.12
CA LEU A 73 -13.59 -3.13 4.16
C LEU A 73 -14.59 -1.98 4.03
N LEU A 74 -15.87 -2.28 3.82
CA LEU A 74 -16.89 -1.28 3.50
C LEU A 74 -17.38 -0.50 4.73
N SER A 75 -17.47 -1.14 5.89
CA SER A 75 -18.03 -0.54 7.11
C SER A 75 -16.98 0.08 8.02
N GLU A 76 -15.73 -0.40 7.97
CA GLU A 76 -14.66 0.09 8.84
C GLU A 76 -13.56 0.82 8.06
N VAL A 77 -12.91 0.13 7.12
CA VAL A 77 -11.69 0.64 6.48
C VAL A 77 -11.98 1.84 5.59
N VAL A 78 -12.98 1.75 4.71
CA VAL A 78 -13.33 2.85 3.80
C VAL A 78 -13.75 4.11 4.58
N PRO A 79 -14.65 4.04 5.57
CA PRO A 79 -15.00 5.20 6.39
C PRO A 79 -13.83 5.76 7.19
N GLN A 80 -13.02 4.89 7.81
CA GLN A 80 -11.86 5.32 8.59
C GLN A 80 -10.86 6.09 7.73
N LEU A 81 -10.44 5.51 6.59
CA LEU A 81 -9.46 6.17 5.73
C LEU A 81 -10.03 7.47 5.12
N SER A 82 -11.32 7.50 4.80
CA SER A 82 -11.97 8.73 4.33
C SER A 82 -11.98 9.82 5.40
N ALA A 83 -12.25 9.47 6.66
CA ALA A 83 -12.16 10.39 7.80
C ALA A 83 -10.73 10.88 8.04
N ASP A 84 -9.74 10.02 7.78
CA ASP A 84 -8.31 10.36 7.79
C ASP A 84 -7.88 11.16 6.53
N GLY A 85 -8.82 11.60 5.67
CA GLY A 85 -8.54 12.47 4.52
C GLY A 85 -8.04 11.74 3.26
N TRP A 86 -8.12 10.40 3.23
CA TRP A 86 -7.84 9.66 2.01
C TRP A 86 -9.03 9.72 1.06
N ARG A 87 -8.77 10.00 -0.22
CA ARG A 87 -9.77 9.89 -1.26
C ARG A 87 -9.94 8.43 -1.66
N ALA A 88 -11.07 7.84 -1.31
CA ALA A 88 -11.45 6.49 -1.72
C ALA A 88 -12.01 6.46 -3.15
N THR A 89 -11.68 5.43 -3.92
CA THR A 89 -12.23 5.12 -5.23
C THR A 89 -12.54 3.62 -5.29
N ASP A 90 -13.80 3.30 -5.55
CA ASP A 90 -14.22 1.91 -5.79
C ASP A 90 -13.66 1.43 -7.14
N ARG A 91 -12.94 0.32 -7.11
CA ARG A 91 -12.34 -0.38 -8.25
C ARG A 91 -12.86 -1.80 -8.36
N SER A 92 -13.93 -2.13 -7.66
CA SER A 92 -14.53 -3.46 -7.63
C SER A 92 -14.94 -3.91 -9.02
N GLY A 93 -14.77 -5.22 -9.26
CA GLY A 93 -15.15 -5.89 -10.49
C GLY A 93 -16.00 -7.11 -10.23
N ALA A 94 -16.14 -7.95 -11.26
CA ALA A 94 -16.91 -9.19 -11.19
C ALA A 94 -16.28 -10.23 -10.24
N THR A 95 -14.96 -10.22 -10.07
CA THR A 95 -14.21 -11.23 -9.32
C THR A 95 -13.64 -10.72 -8.00
N GLU A 96 -13.56 -9.40 -7.81
CA GLU A 96 -12.98 -8.79 -6.61
C GLU A 96 -13.81 -7.60 -6.11
N VAL A 97 -13.75 -7.38 -4.79
CA VAL A 97 -14.05 -6.09 -4.17
C VAL A 97 -12.71 -5.39 -3.96
N ALA A 98 -12.54 -4.22 -4.55
CA ALA A 98 -11.28 -3.50 -4.50
C ALA A 98 -11.50 -2.01 -4.29
N TYR A 99 -10.74 -1.42 -3.38
CA TYR A 99 -10.74 0.02 -3.13
C TYR A 99 -9.33 0.57 -3.24
N GLN A 100 -9.21 1.67 -3.99
CA GLN A 100 -8.00 2.48 -4.06
C GLN A 100 -8.17 3.74 -3.22
N PHE A 101 -7.12 4.12 -2.51
CA PHE A 101 -7.06 5.29 -1.65
C PHE A 101 -5.87 6.15 -2.05
N GLN A 102 -6.07 7.45 -2.08
CA GLN A 102 -5.02 8.41 -2.43
C GLN A 102 -4.98 9.55 -1.42
N ARG A 103 -3.77 9.94 -0.99
CA ARG A 103 -3.54 11.08 -0.12
C ARG A 103 -2.11 11.57 -0.27
N ASP A 104 -1.92 12.88 -0.47
CA ASP A 104 -0.60 13.53 -0.47
C ASP A 104 0.43 12.86 -1.40
N GLY A 105 -0.01 12.32 -2.54
CA GLY A 105 0.83 11.59 -3.51
C GLY A 105 1.07 10.11 -3.17
N ALA A 106 0.70 9.66 -1.98
CA ALA A 106 0.71 8.25 -1.59
C ALA A 106 -0.52 7.53 -2.15
N ASN A 107 -0.34 6.25 -2.45
CA ASN A 107 -1.41 5.35 -2.92
C ASN A 107 -1.50 4.15 -2.00
N LEU A 108 -2.72 3.70 -1.73
CA LEU A 108 -3.03 2.46 -1.02
C LEU A 108 -4.14 1.73 -1.76
N GLY A 109 -4.12 0.40 -1.76
CA GLY A 109 -5.14 -0.46 -2.33
C GLY A 109 -5.48 -1.59 -1.37
N VAL A 110 -6.77 -1.91 -1.26
CA VAL A 110 -7.26 -3.12 -0.60
C VAL A 110 -8.00 -3.96 -1.62
N HIS A 111 -7.61 -5.22 -1.80
CA HIS A 111 -8.21 -6.16 -2.74
C HIS A 111 -8.68 -7.42 -2.00
N ILE A 112 -9.91 -7.84 -2.30
CA ILE A 112 -10.55 -9.00 -1.69
C ILE A 112 -11.20 -9.82 -2.81
N SER A 113 -10.85 -11.11 -2.91
CA SER A 113 -11.51 -12.01 -3.86
C SER A 113 -12.95 -12.29 -3.43
N ARG A 114 -13.90 -12.21 -4.36
CA ARG A 114 -15.34 -12.43 -4.08
C ARG A 114 -15.69 -13.88 -3.78
N ASP A 115 -14.87 -14.82 -4.21
CA ASP A 115 -15.02 -16.24 -3.87
C ASP A 115 -14.49 -16.57 -2.46
N GLY A 116 -13.94 -15.58 -1.74
CA GLY A 116 -13.34 -15.74 -0.42
C GLY A 116 -12.04 -16.54 -0.42
N ALA A 117 -11.50 -16.88 -1.60
CA ALA A 117 -10.25 -17.61 -1.71
C ALA A 117 -9.04 -16.67 -1.63
N GLY A 118 -7.94 -17.20 -1.07
CA GLY A 118 -6.68 -16.48 -1.00
C GLY A 118 -6.61 -15.43 0.12
N ASP A 119 -5.78 -14.41 -0.10
CA ASP A 119 -5.49 -13.37 0.90
C ASP A 119 -6.19 -12.07 0.53
N VAL A 120 -6.59 -11.30 1.55
CA VAL A 120 -6.76 -9.86 1.43
C VAL A 120 -5.39 -9.25 1.15
N VAL A 121 -5.29 -8.49 0.06
CA VAL A 121 -4.06 -7.77 -0.28
C VAL A 121 -4.23 -6.32 0.13
N VAL A 122 -3.38 -5.86 1.05
CA VAL A 122 -3.31 -4.47 1.50
C VAL A 122 -1.95 -3.92 1.06
N GLY A 123 -1.94 -3.10 0.01
CA GLY A 123 -0.70 -2.64 -0.63
C GLY A 123 -0.67 -1.14 -0.83
N GLY A 124 0.52 -0.57 -0.93
CA GLY A 124 0.63 0.86 -1.17
C GLY A 124 2.02 1.31 -1.56
N SER A 125 2.07 2.52 -2.11
CA SER A 125 3.32 3.19 -2.46
C SER A 125 3.37 4.62 -1.94
N SER A 126 4.55 5.04 -1.51
CA SER A 126 4.80 6.42 -1.11
C SER A 126 4.79 7.35 -2.33
N PRO A 127 4.72 8.67 -2.13
CA PRO A 127 5.10 9.61 -3.18
C PRO A 127 6.53 9.32 -3.64
N CYS A 128 6.83 9.68 -4.88
CA CYS A 128 8.20 9.72 -5.38
C CYS A 128 8.94 10.87 -4.69
N VAL A 129 10.11 10.57 -4.16
CA VAL A 129 11.02 11.55 -3.56
C VAL A 129 12.28 11.66 -4.42
N PRO A 130 12.74 12.87 -4.77
CA PRO A 130 13.99 13.06 -5.51
C PRO A 130 15.16 12.41 -4.77
N THR A 131 16.07 11.75 -5.48
CA THR A 131 17.29 11.14 -4.91
C THR A 131 18.39 12.17 -4.67
N GLU A 132 18.35 13.29 -5.40
CA GLU A 132 19.20 14.45 -5.17
C GLU A 132 18.50 15.39 -4.17
N VAL A 133 19.15 15.62 -3.03
CA VAL A 133 18.73 16.66 -2.08
C VAL A 133 19.32 17.98 -2.60
N PRO A 134 18.54 19.07 -2.72
CA PRO A 134 19.09 20.39 -2.99
C PRO A 134 20.05 20.87 -1.90
#